data_AF-A0A1H3R4D3-F1
#
_entry.id   AF-A0A1H3R4D3-F1
#
_cell.length_a   1.000
_cell.length_b   1.000
_cell.length_c   1.000
_cell.angle_alpha   90.00
_cell.angle_beta   90.00
_cell.angle_gamma   90.00
#
_symmetry.space_group_name_H-M   'P 1'
#
loop_
_entity.id
_entity.type
_entity.pdbx_description
1 polymer ?
#
loop_
_entity_poly.entity_id
_entity_poly.type
_entity_poly.pdbx_seq_one_letter_code
_entity_poly.pdbx_strand_id
1 'polypeptide(L)'
;MDDEIMMARTELRSLRDTVERILLSSAPVPEAGGLTLVVCHRLANVLADRTKTFRTRALPPSLVEQFVVGCREELAPIERAIDQAKGWSGTREVPSQINEDEMTLRWLLAGLQRYFDGLEPEFAALPAHQLDRAVREARLMLVWDVADAAYVPSLRKAICQLENAILAATGALRN
;
A
#
# COMPACT_ATOMS: atom_id res chain seq x y z
N MET A 1 17.92 12.92 -16.89
CA MET A 1 17.51 13.56 -15.62
C MET A 1 15.99 13.53 -15.43
N ASP A 2 15.18 14.19 -16.26
CA ASP A 2 13.71 14.13 -16.09
C ASP A 2 13.12 12.74 -16.36
N ASP A 3 13.64 12.04 -17.38
CA ASP A 3 13.23 10.66 -17.68
C ASP A 3 13.58 9.69 -16.55
N GLU A 4 14.75 9.83 -15.94
CA GLU A 4 15.20 8.99 -14.82
C GLU A 4 14.34 9.19 -13.57
N ILE A 5 13.93 10.43 -13.30
CA ILE A 5 13.00 10.75 -12.21
C ILE A 5 11.61 10.16 -12.50
N MET A 6 11.13 10.26 -13.73
CA MET A 6 9.86 9.67 -14.13
C MET A 6 9.89 8.14 -13.98
N MET A 7 10.94 7.48 -14.48
CA MET A 7 11.11 6.04 -14.33
C MET A 7 11.17 5.61 -12.85
N ALA A 8 11.94 6.30 -12.02
CA ALA A 8 12.01 6.02 -10.59
C ALA A 8 10.64 6.14 -9.89
N ARG A 9 9.83 7.15 -10.25
CA ARG A 9 8.47 7.29 -9.73
C ARG A 9 7.56 6.14 -10.18
N THR A 10 7.68 5.71 -11.44
CA THR A 10 6.92 4.57 -11.98
C THR A 10 7.27 3.28 -11.25
N GLU A 11 8.56 3.03 -11.00
CA GLU A 11 9.01 1.86 -10.24
C GLU A 11 8.47 1.83 -8.80
N LEU A 12 8.50 2.97 -8.10
CA LEU A 12 7.92 3.06 -6.75
C LEU A 12 6.40 2.87 -6.76
N ARG A 13 5.69 3.32 -7.81
CA ARG A 13 4.24 3.05 -7.96
C ARG A 13 3.99 1.57 -8.20
N SER A 14 4.77 0.95 -9.07
CA SER A 14 4.68 -0.49 -9.32
C SER A 14 4.95 -1.29 -8.03
N LEU A 15 5.97 -0.91 -7.25
CA LEU A 15 6.24 -1.54 -5.96
C LEU A 15 5.07 -1.36 -4.97
N ARG A 16 4.51 -0.14 -4.87
CA ARG A 16 3.32 0.12 -4.05
C ARG A 16 2.17 -0.80 -4.42
N ASP A 17 1.89 -0.93 -5.71
CA ASP A 17 0.78 -1.74 -6.22
C ASP A 17 1.04 -3.23 -5.96
N THR A 18 2.29 -3.71 -6.07
CA THR A 18 2.68 -5.06 -5.66
C THR A 18 2.42 -5.31 -4.17
N VAL A 19 2.86 -4.40 -3.29
CA VAL A 19 2.67 -4.54 -1.83
C VAL A 19 1.19 -4.52 -1.47
N GLU A 20 0.42 -3.59 -2.05
CA GLU A 20 -1.03 -3.53 -1.87
C GLU A 20 -1.71 -4.82 -2.29
N ARG A 21 -1.32 -5.38 -3.45
CA ARG A 21 -1.84 -6.65 -3.96
C ARG A 21 -1.53 -7.83 -3.03
N ILE A 22 -0.32 -7.90 -2.47
CA ILE A 22 0.07 -8.92 -1.49
C ILE A 22 -0.80 -8.81 -0.23
N LEU A 23 -0.97 -7.59 0.31
CA LEU A 23 -1.79 -7.35 1.50
C LEU A 23 -3.28 -7.61 1.27
N LEU A 24 -3.74 -7.50 0.01
CA LEU A 24 -5.08 -7.85 -0.41
C LEU A 24 -5.27 -9.34 -0.73
N SER A 25 -4.22 -10.15 -0.65
CA SER A 25 -4.34 -11.58 -0.88
C SER A 25 -4.97 -12.30 0.32
N SER A 26 -5.55 -13.46 0.04
CA SER A 26 -6.15 -14.36 1.01
C SER A 26 -5.15 -15.35 1.62
N ALA A 27 -3.91 -15.39 1.11
CA ALA A 27 -2.88 -16.20 1.73
C ALA A 27 -2.27 -15.40 2.88
N PRO A 28 -2.10 -16.02 4.07
CA PRO A 28 -1.38 -15.35 5.14
C PRO A 28 0.06 -15.06 4.69
N VAL A 29 0.58 -13.90 5.10
CA VAL A 29 2.01 -13.63 4.98
C VAL A 29 2.73 -14.64 5.88
N PRO A 30 3.75 -15.37 5.39
CA PRO A 30 4.44 -16.40 6.16
C PRO A 30 4.82 -15.93 7.57
N GLU A 31 4.73 -16.83 8.56
CA GLU A 31 5.14 -16.52 9.94
C GLU A 31 6.66 -16.29 10.04
N ALA A 32 7.04 -15.50 11.06
CA ALA A 32 8.38 -14.99 11.28
C ALA A 32 9.48 -16.05 11.13
N GLY A 33 10.53 -15.71 10.38
CA GLY A 33 11.68 -16.58 10.09
C GLY A 33 11.72 -17.15 8.66
N GLY A 34 10.64 -16.99 7.88
CA GLY A 34 10.60 -17.40 6.46
C GLY A 34 11.02 -16.32 5.47
N LEU A 35 10.89 -15.03 5.83
CA LEU A 35 11.18 -13.90 4.97
C LEU A 35 12.01 -12.87 5.75
N THR A 36 13.13 -12.46 5.19
CA THR A 36 13.86 -11.29 5.67
C THR A 36 13.42 -10.09 4.84
N LEU A 37 12.37 -9.38 5.27
CA LEU A 37 11.90 -8.13 4.64
C LEU A 37 12.78 -6.91 5.02
N VAL A 38 14.10 -7.08 4.99
CA VAL A 38 15.07 -6.11 5.51
C VAL A 38 15.14 -4.87 4.63
N VAL A 39 15.18 -5.05 3.31
CA VAL A 39 15.21 -3.98 2.32
C VAL A 39 13.86 -3.26 2.30
N CYS A 40 12.74 -3.99 2.33
CA CYS A 40 11.40 -3.43 2.48
C CYS A 40 11.29 -2.54 3.72
N HIS A 41 11.76 -3.03 4.87
CA HIS A 41 11.80 -2.28 6.12
C HIS A 41 12.71 -1.05 6.04
N ARG A 42 13.90 -1.17 5.45
CA ARG A 42 14.83 -0.04 5.25
C ARG A 42 14.24 1.02 4.32
N LEU A 43 13.58 0.63 3.24
CA LEU A 43 12.90 1.56 2.35
C LEU A 43 11.79 2.30 3.12
N ALA A 44 10.98 1.60 3.92
CA ALA A 44 9.95 2.24 4.75
C ALA A 44 10.53 3.32 5.69
N ASN A 45 11.65 3.03 6.35
CA ASN A 45 12.38 4.01 7.16
C ASN A 45 12.86 5.20 6.33
N VAL A 46 13.51 4.94 5.19
CA VAL A 46 14.02 6.00 4.31
C VAL A 46 12.90 6.91 3.80
N LEU A 47 11.74 6.34 3.44
CA LEU A 47 10.57 7.11 3.02
C LEU A 47 10.03 7.97 4.17
N ALA A 48 10.00 7.43 5.40
CA ALA A 48 9.58 8.16 6.59
C ALA A 48 10.52 9.34 6.90
N ASP A 49 11.83 9.13 6.89
CA ASP A 49 12.84 10.18 7.14
C ASP A 49 12.77 11.33 6.13
N ARG A 50 12.39 11.00 4.89
CA ARG A 50 12.25 11.96 3.79
C ARG A 50 10.93 12.72 3.81
N THR A 51 9.93 12.22 4.53
CA THR A 51 8.60 12.80 4.63
C THR A 51 8.45 13.50 5.97
N LYS A 52 8.57 14.82 5.97
CA LYS A 52 8.37 15.64 7.18
C LYS A 52 7.07 16.40 7.03
N THR A 53 6.18 16.24 8.02
CA THR A 53 4.81 16.77 8.01
C THR A 53 4.08 16.41 6.71
N PHE A 54 3.95 17.36 5.79
CA PHE A 54 3.26 17.19 4.51
C PHE A 54 4.22 17.22 3.31
N ARG A 55 5.53 17.41 3.51
CA ARG A 55 6.49 17.58 2.41
C ARG A 55 7.47 16.42 2.34
N THR A 56 7.75 15.99 1.13
CA THR A 56 8.67 14.90 0.83
C THR A 56 9.87 15.40 0.04
N ARG A 57 11.09 15.07 0.48
CA ARG A 57 12.28 15.23 -0.35
C ARG A 57 12.43 14.02 -1.26
N ALA A 58 12.43 14.26 -2.57
CA ALA A 58 12.59 13.20 -3.58
C ALA A 58 13.84 12.34 -3.34
N LEU A 59 13.69 11.04 -3.58
CA LEU A 59 14.79 10.09 -3.59
C LEU A 59 15.56 10.20 -4.92
N PRO A 60 16.91 10.07 -4.88
CA PRO A 60 17.70 9.93 -6.09
C PRO A 60 17.28 8.69 -6.89
N PRO A 61 17.19 8.75 -8.24
CA PRO A 61 16.79 7.61 -9.06
C PRO A 61 17.61 6.33 -8.82
N SER A 62 18.93 6.44 -8.66
CA SER A 62 19.80 5.30 -8.37
C SER A 62 19.51 4.62 -7.03
N LEU A 63 19.09 5.40 -6.02
CA LEU A 63 18.70 4.86 -4.73
C LEU A 63 17.33 4.16 -4.81
N VAL A 64 16.41 4.72 -5.60
CA VAL A 64 15.12 4.09 -5.88
C VAL A 64 15.31 2.74 -6.56
N GLU A 65 16.14 2.67 -7.60
CA GLU A 65 16.44 1.43 -8.31
C GLU A 65 16.96 0.35 -7.36
N GLN A 66 17.95 0.66 -6.52
CA GLN A 66 18.51 -0.28 -5.55
C GLN A 66 17.45 -0.81 -4.57
N PHE A 67 16.62 0.08 -4.02
CA PHE A 67 15.57 -0.33 -3.10
C PHE A 67 14.48 -1.14 -3.79
N VAL A 68 14.04 -0.74 -4.98
CA VAL A 68 12.99 -1.46 -5.71
C VAL A 68 13.45 -2.86 -6.08
N VAL A 69 14.67 -3.03 -6.59
CA VAL A 69 15.23 -4.34 -6.91
C VAL A 69 15.27 -5.22 -5.66
N GLY A 70 15.86 -4.74 -4.56
CA GLY A 70 15.97 -5.53 -3.33
C GLY A 70 14.60 -5.84 -2.69
N CYS A 71 13.65 -4.90 -2.70
CA CYS A 71 12.29 -5.18 -2.25
C CYS A 71 11.63 -6.26 -3.11
N ARG A 72 11.76 -6.20 -4.44
CA ARG A 72 11.18 -7.22 -5.33
C ARG A 72 11.77 -8.61 -5.07
N GLU A 73 13.07 -8.71 -4.82
CA GLU A 73 13.71 -9.97 -4.42
C GLU A 73 13.13 -10.54 -3.12
N GLU A 74 12.88 -9.68 -2.12
CA GLU A 74 12.27 -10.07 -0.84
C GLU A 74 10.78 -10.44 -0.96
N LEU A 75 10.04 -9.80 -1.88
CA LEU A 75 8.61 -10.04 -2.08
C LEU A 75 8.33 -11.26 -2.99
N ALA A 76 9.27 -11.61 -3.88
CA ALA A 76 9.07 -12.71 -4.84
C ALA A 76 8.72 -14.07 -4.22
N PRO A 77 9.28 -14.49 -3.07
CA PRO A 77 8.83 -15.71 -2.39
C PRO A 77 7.38 -15.62 -1.90
N ILE A 78 6.93 -14.45 -1.44
CA ILE A 78 5.55 -14.22 -1.00
C ILE A 78 4.60 -14.36 -2.19
N GLU A 79 4.90 -13.66 -3.30
CA GLU A 79 4.07 -13.71 -4.50
C GLU A 79 3.93 -15.15 -5.03
N ARG A 80 5.04 -15.91 -5.05
CA ARG A 80 5.03 -17.33 -5.43
C ARG A 80 4.18 -18.19 -4.48
N ALA A 81 4.24 -17.94 -3.17
CA ALA A 81 3.42 -18.67 -2.21
C ALA A 81 1.93 -18.38 -2.41
N ILE A 82 1.55 -17.11 -2.65
CA ILE A 82 0.17 -16.72 -2.96
C ILE A 82 -0.31 -17.36 -4.27
N ASP A 83 0.53 -17.34 -5.31
CA ASP A 83 0.24 -17.98 -6.61
C ASP A 83 -0.05 -19.48 -6.44
N GLN A 84 0.81 -20.19 -5.70
CA GLN A 84 0.66 -21.62 -5.42
C GLN A 84 -0.61 -21.93 -4.63
N ALA A 85 -0.95 -21.07 -3.67
CA ALA A 85 -2.18 -21.17 -2.88
C ALA A 85 -3.44 -20.71 -3.63
N LYS A 86 -3.31 -20.13 -4.84
CA LYS A 86 -4.39 -19.43 -5.57
C LYS A 86 -5.07 -18.36 -4.71
N GLY A 87 -4.28 -17.69 -3.87
CA GLY A 87 -4.79 -16.80 -2.81
C GLY A 87 -5.17 -15.39 -3.28
N TRP A 88 -5.16 -15.08 -4.57
CA TRP A 88 -5.46 -13.70 -5.03
C TRP A 88 -6.94 -13.32 -4.94
N SER A 89 -7.85 -14.28 -4.75
CA SER A 89 -9.31 -14.03 -4.81
C SER A 89 -10.11 -14.54 -3.60
N GLY A 90 -9.45 -14.85 -2.47
CA GLY A 90 -10.12 -15.35 -1.27
C GLY A 90 -10.22 -14.33 -0.13
N THR A 91 -10.77 -14.78 0.99
CA THR A 91 -10.67 -14.13 2.29
C THR A 91 -9.66 -14.90 3.16
N ARG A 92 -8.94 -14.18 4.03
CA ARG A 92 -8.01 -14.75 5.01
C ARG A 92 -8.60 -14.64 6.41
N GLU A 93 -8.30 -15.60 7.27
CA GLU A 93 -8.69 -15.52 8.67
C GLU A 93 -8.15 -14.25 9.33
N VAL A 94 -8.95 -13.63 10.21
CA VAL A 94 -8.48 -12.52 11.03
C VAL A 94 -7.36 -13.03 11.94
N PRO A 95 -6.12 -12.53 11.82
CA PRO A 95 -5.07 -12.98 12.69
C PRO A 95 -5.31 -12.45 14.12
N SER A 96 -5.00 -13.27 15.13
CA SER A 96 -5.03 -12.81 16.53
C SER A 96 -4.02 -11.71 16.81
N GLN A 97 -2.90 -11.70 16.06
CA GLN A 97 -1.87 -10.66 16.06
C GLN A 97 -1.32 -10.48 14.65
N ILE A 98 -1.09 -9.22 14.24
CA ILE A 98 -0.40 -8.94 12.97
C ILE A 98 1.09 -9.22 13.18
N ASN A 99 1.67 -10.10 12.34
CA ASN A 99 3.08 -10.45 12.42
C ASN A 99 4.01 -9.34 11.90
N GLU A 100 5.30 -9.44 12.18
CA GLU A 100 6.31 -8.42 11.82
C GLU A 100 6.41 -8.17 10.31
N ASP A 101 6.26 -9.22 9.50
CA ASP A 101 6.33 -9.10 8.04
C ASP A 101 5.11 -8.34 7.50
N GLU A 102 3.90 -8.68 7.95
CA GLU A 102 2.69 -7.94 7.59
C GLU A 102 2.74 -6.49 8.12
N MET A 103 3.25 -6.26 9.33
CA MET A 103 3.49 -4.90 9.83
C MET A 103 4.46 -4.14 8.93
N THR A 104 5.53 -4.79 8.46
CA THR A 104 6.52 -4.20 7.55
C THR A 104 5.90 -3.86 6.20
N LEU A 105 5.11 -4.75 5.62
CA LEU A 105 4.41 -4.51 4.35
C LEU A 105 3.39 -3.37 4.48
N ARG A 106 2.59 -3.35 5.54
CA ARG A 106 1.63 -2.26 5.82
C ARG A 106 2.35 -0.94 6.02
N TRP A 107 3.47 -0.94 6.74
CA TRP A 107 4.27 0.26 6.95
C TRP A 107 4.87 0.76 5.64
N LEU A 108 5.43 -0.13 4.82
CA LEU A 108 5.98 0.20 3.51
C LEU A 108 4.90 0.79 2.59
N LEU A 109 3.72 0.17 2.52
CA LEU A 109 2.58 0.69 1.74
C LEU A 109 2.20 2.11 2.18
N ALA A 110 2.02 2.32 3.48
CA ALA A 110 1.69 3.63 4.03
C ALA A 110 2.81 4.66 3.83
N GLY A 111 4.08 4.22 3.83
CA GLY A 111 5.25 5.05 3.56
C GLY A 111 5.31 5.49 2.09
N LEU A 112 5.06 4.57 1.15
CA LEU A 112 5.00 4.85 -0.28
C LEU A 112 3.87 5.83 -0.63
N GLN A 113 2.69 5.64 -0.04
CA GLN A 113 1.56 6.57 -0.22
C GLN A 113 1.92 7.98 0.28
N ARG A 114 2.39 8.09 1.53
CA ARG A 114 2.80 9.37 2.12
C ARG A 114 3.93 10.05 1.34
N TYR A 115 4.87 9.26 0.81
CA TYR A 115 5.94 9.77 -0.04
C TYR A 115 5.36 10.48 -1.27
N PHE A 116 4.45 9.83 -2.01
CA PHE A 116 3.83 10.41 -3.20
C PHE A 116 2.96 11.62 -2.86
N ASP A 117 2.15 11.54 -1.81
CA ASP A 117 1.31 12.64 -1.38
C ASP A 117 2.16 13.87 -1.00
N GLY A 118 3.30 13.67 -0.34
CA GLY A 118 4.19 14.77 0.03
C GLY A 118 5.07 15.30 -1.09
N LEU A 119 5.12 14.65 -2.27
CA LEU A 119 5.74 15.22 -3.46
C LEU A 119 4.90 16.35 -4.06
N GLU A 120 3.57 16.28 -3.87
CA GLU A 120 2.61 17.26 -4.37
C GLU A 120 1.59 17.60 -3.26
N PRO A 121 2.06 18.24 -2.15
CA PRO A 121 1.27 18.45 -0.95
C PRO A 121 -0.02 19.25 -1.16
N GLU A 122 -0.03 20.14 -2.16
CA GLU A 122 -1.19 20.91 -2.56
C GLU A 122 -2.36 20.02 -3.01
N PHE A 123 -2.09 18.88 -3.64
CA PHE A 123 -3.11 17.92 -4.06
C PHE A 123 -3.46 16.94 -2.94
N ALA A 124 -2.49 16.58 -2.10
CA ALA A 124 -2.72 15.70 -0.95
C ALA A 124 -3.72 16.25 0.07
N ALA A 125 -3.87 17.58 0.16
CA ALA A 125 -4.85 18.23 1.01
C ALA A 125 -6.28 18.19 0.44
N LEU A 126 -6.46 17.80 -0.83
CA LEU A 126 -7.78 17.77 -1.45
C LEU A 126 -8.63 16.63 -0.88
N PRO A 127 -9.94 16.83 -0.69
CA PRO A 127 -10.84 15.81 -0.14
C PRO A 127 -10.79 14.48 -0.89
N ALA A 128 -10.68 14.52 -2.23
CA ALA A 128 -10.61 13.32 -3.05
C ALA A 128 -9.41 12.42 -2.68
N HIS A 129 -8.23 13.00 -2.46
CA HIS A 129 -7.03 12.23 -2.09
C HIS A 129 -7.13 11.61 -0.70
N GLN A 130 -7.73 12.34 0.26
CA GLN A 130 -7.96 11.81 1.61
C GLN A 130 -8.97 10.65 1.61
N LEU A 131 -10.04 10.79 0.83
CA LEU A 131 -11.04 9.75 0.67
C LEU A 131 -10.48 8.53 -0.06
N ASP A 132 -9.65 8.72 -1.08
CA ASP A 132 -8.97 7.61 -1.77
C ASP A 132 -8.11 6.78 -0.80
N ARG A 133 -7.41 7.43 0.13
CA ARG A 133 -6.65 6.73 1.18
C ARG A 133 -7.58 5.91 2.08
N ALA A 134 -8.71 6.49 2.50
CA ALA A 134 -9.68 5.79 3.33
C ALA A 134 -10.30 4.57 2.62
N VAL A 135 -10.58 4.68 1.31
CA VAL A 135 -11.06 3.55 0.50
C VAL A 135 -10.04 2.42 0.47
N ARG A 136 -8.75 2.72 0.26
CA ARG A 136 -7.69 1.70 0.25
C ARG A 136 -7.57 0.98 1.59
N GLU A 137 -7.52 1.71 2.69
CA GLU A 137 -7.47 1.11 4.03
C GLU A 137 -8.71 0.22 4.30
N ALA A 138 -9.90 0.70 3.94
CA ALA A 138 -11.12 -0.09 4.06
C ALA A 138 -11.09 -1.36 3.20
N ARG A 139 -10.49 -1.32 2.01
CA ARG A 139 -10.29 -2.51 1.17
C ARG A 139 -9.31 -3.51 1.80
N LEU A 140 -8.24 -3.06 2.45
CA LEU A 140 -7.34 -3.92 3.22
C LEU A 140 -8.02 -4.59 4.42
N MET A 141 -9.15 -4.07 4.87
CA MET A 141 -9.97 -4.68 5.92
C MET A 141 -10.97 -5.71 5.38
N LEU A 142 -11.36 -5.62 4.10
CA LEU A 142 -12.33 -6.54 3.47
C LEU A 142 -11.81 -7.95 3.28
N VAL A 143 -10.49 -8.12 3.26
CA VAL A 143 -9.88 -9.44 3.03
C VAL A 143 -9.98 -10.35 4.24
N TRP A 144 -10.34 -9.81 5.40
CA TRP A 144 -10.46 -10.57 6.64
C TRP A 144 -11.81 -11.27 6.78
N ASP A 145 -11.76 -12.54 7.16
CA ASP A 145 -12.93 -13.36 7.52
C ASP A 145 -13.31 -13.11 8.98
N VAL A 146 -14.33 -12.26 9.17
CA VAL A 146 -14.81 -11.82 10.49
C VAL A 146 -16.12 -12.54 10.81
N ALA A 147 -16.25 -13.05 12.04
CA ALA A 147 -17.42 -13.81 12.49
C ALA A 147 -18.75 -13.03 12.41
N ASP A 148 -18.70 -11.70 12.45
CA ASP A 148 -19.89 -10.84 12.32
C ASP A 148 -20.40 -10.84 10.87
N ALA A 149 -21.58 -11.45 10.66
CA ALA A 149 -22.24 -11.50 9.36
C ALA A 149 -22.57 -10.12 8.75
N ALA A 150 -22.66 -9.06 9.57
CA ALA A 150 -22.88 -7.69 9.11
C ALA A 150 -21.59 -6.97 8.70
N TYR A 151 -20.40 -7.51 9.04
CA TYR A 151 -19.11 -6.86 8.80
C TYR A 151 -18.87 -6.57 7.31
N VAL A 152 -18.85 -7.63 6.48
CA VAL A 152 -18.56 -7.51 5.05
C VAL A 152 -19.59 -6.62 4.32
N PRO A 153 -20.92 -6.81 4.49
CA PRO A 153 -21.92 -5.94 3.87
C PRO A 153 -21.79 -4.47 4.28
N SER A 154 -21.54 -4.20 5.56
CA SER A 154 -21.42 -2.83 6.08
C SER A 154 -20.18 -2.14 5.55
N LEU A 155 -19.04 -2.85 5.52
CA LEU A 155 -17.78 -2.31 5.01
C LEU A 155 -17.85 -2.04 3.49
N ARG A 156 -18.49 -2.94 2.71
CA ARG A 156 -18.75 -2.70 1.28
C ARG A 156 -19.62 -1.48 1.05
N LYS A 157 -20.66 -1.29 1.87
CA LYS A 157 -21.52 -0.09 1.80
C LYS A 157 -20.72 1.18 2.11
N ALA A 158 -19.88 1.15 3.13
CA ALA A 158 -19.02 2.29 3.48
C ALA A 158 -18.04 2.65 2.34
N ILE A 159 -17.39 1.64 1.73
CA ILE A 159 -16.51 1.85 0.56
C ILE A 159 -17.28 2.50 -0.59
N CYS A 160 -18.47 2.00 -0.93
CA CYS A 160 -19.29 2.59 -1.99
C CYS A 160 -19.66 4.05 -1.67
N GLN A 161 -19.97 4.37 -0.42
CA GLN A 161 -20.25 5.75 0.00
C GLN A 161 -19.02 6.66 -0.13
N LEU A 162 -17.83 6.18 0.23
CA LEU A 162 -16.58 6.92 0.06
C LEU A 162 -16.27 7.16 -1.43
N GLU A 163 -16.43 6.14 -2.28
CA GLU A 163 -16.25 6.24 -3.74
C GLU A 163 -17.21 7.27 -4.36
N ASN A 164 -18.47 7.28 -3.95
CA ASN A 164 -19.43 8.30 -4.36
C ASN A 164 -19.02 9.72 -3.91
N ALA A 165 -18.48 9.85 -2.69
CA ALA A 165 -17.97 11.12 -2.19
C ALA A 165 -16.74 11.61 -2.99
N ILE A 166 -15.87 10.70 -3.43
CA ILE A 166 -14.72 11.02 -4.32
C ILE A 166 -15.23 11.56 -5.66
N LEU A 167 -16.22 10.89 -6.27
CA LEU A 167 -16.82 11.36 -7.53
C LEU A 167 -17.43 12.76 -7.39
N ALA A 168 -18.13 13.01 -6.29
CA ALA A 168 -18.69 14.33 -6.00
C ALA A 168 -17.60 15.39 -5.78
N ALA A 169 -16.56 15.08 -5.01
CA ALA A 169 -15.46 16.00 -4.71
C ALA A 169 -14.65 16.36 -5.97
N THR A 170 -14.35 15.37 -6.82
CA THR A 170 -13.66 15.59 -8.09
C THR A 170 -14.51 16.34 -9.11
N GLY A 171 -15.83 16.10 -9.13
CA GLY A 171 -16.78 16.87 -9.94
C GLY A 171 -16.92 18.32 -9.49
N ALA A 172 -16.88 18.59 -8.17
CA ALA A 172 -16.94 19.94 -7.61
C ALA A 172 -15.69 20.78 -7.92
N LEU A 173 -14.52 20.15 -8.09
CA LEU A 173 -13.26 20.83 -8.44
C LEU A 173 -13.17 21.25 -9.92
N ARG A 174 -14.10 20.80 -10.77
CA ARG A 174 -14.13 21.10 -12.22
C ARG A 174 -15.10 22.22 -12.60
N ASN A 175 -15.92 22.69 -11.66
CA ASN A 175 -16.89 23.78 -11.84
C ASN A 175 -16.41 25.05 -11.14
#